data_AF-A0A350V337-F1
#
_entry.id   AF-A0A350V337-F1
#
_cell.length_a   1.000
_cell.length_b   1.000
_cell.length_c   1.000
_cell.angle_alpha   90.00
_cell.angle_beta   90.00
_cell.angle_gamma   90.00
#
_symmetry.space_group_name_H-M   'P 1'
#
loop_
_entity.id
_entity.type
_entity.pdbx_description
1 polymer ?
#
loop_
_entity_poly.entity_id
_entity_poly.type
_entity_poly.pdbx_seq_one_letter_code
_entity_poly.pdbx_strand_id
1 'polypeptide(L)'
;MCEYVDDNWNPVGASASMNGSGGVNFLVKLPEKVYDQLYLWSIYKTDDSGKDTEFAGEYVMRIEEGYEIVHNGARFFCTTEKIYLQPGSYRIYFMYENDKETNFKYGNLTKYLAKGEVIIN
;
A
#
# COMPACT_ATOMS: atom_id res chain seq x y z
N MET A 1 -11.32 -9.24 4.08
CA MET A 1 -11.90 -10.33 3.29
C MET A 1 -12.21 -9.77 1.92
N CYS A 2 -11.67 -10.35 0.85
CA CYS A 2 -11.99 -9.92 -0.51
C CYS A 2 -13.47 -10.19 -0.80
N GLU A 3 -14.24 -9.21 -1.27
CA GLU A 3 -15.67 -9.40 -1.59
C GLU A 3 -15.84 -10.35 -2.79
N TYR A 4 -15.06 -10.15 -3.86
CA TYR A 4 -14.92 -11.10 -4.97
C TYR A 4 -13.59 -10.93 -5.70
N VAL A 5 -13.14 -11.99 -6.35
CA VAL A 5 -11.93 -12.01 -7.18
C VAL A 5 -12.37 -11.91 -8.65
N ASP A 6 -11.83 -10.94 -9.40
CA ASP A 6 -12.15 -10.78 -10.82
C ASP A 6 -11.53 -11.89 -11.68
N ASP A 7 -11.88 -11.92 -12.98
CA ASP A 7 -11.36 -12.91 -13.94
C ASP A 7 -9.82 -12.86 -14.09
N ASN A 8 -9.17 -11.79 -13.62
CA ASN A 8 -7.72 -11.60 -13.62
C ASN A 8 -7.06 -11.97 -12.28
N TRP A 9 -7.81 -12.64 -11.39
CA TRP A 9 -7.37 -13.01 -10.05
C TRP A 9 -7.04 -11.81 -9.14
N ASN A 10 -7.58 -10.63 -9.44
CA ASN A 10 -7.40 -9.45 -8.61
C ASN A 10 -8.56 -9.33 -7.60
N PRO A 11 -8.26 -9.01 -6.35
CA PRO A 11 -9.31 -8.73 -5.37
C PRO A 11 -9.95 -7.36 -5.64
N VAL A 12 -11.27 -7.31 -5.84
CA VAL A 12 -12.03 -6.06 -6.08
C VAL A 12 -12.82 -5.68 -4.82
N GLY A 13 -12.85 -4.40 -4.47
CA GLY A 13 -13.51 -3.90 -3.26
C GLY A 13 -12.83 -4.35 -1.96
N ALA A 14 -11.54 -4.70 -2.04
CA ALA A 14 -10.85 -5.42 -0.98
C ALA A 14 -10.57 -4.56 0.26
N SER A 15 -11.41 -4.71 1.28
CA SER A 15 -11.06 -4.38 2.66
C SER A 15 -10.59 -5.65 3.37
N ALA A 16 -9.38 -5.65 3.92
CA ALA A 16 -8.89 -6.78 4.72
C ALA A 16 -9.24 -6.57 6.20
N SER A 17 -10.35 -7.16 6.69
CA SER A 17 -10.55 -7.31 8.14
C SER A 17 -9.66 -8.43 8.71
N MET A 18 -8.88 -8.15 9.75
CA MET A 18 -7.98 -9.10 10.40
C MET A 18 -7.91 -8.87 11.91
N ASN A 19 -7.76 -9.95 12.68
CA ASN A 19 -7.54 -9.85 14.12
C ASN A 19 -6.11 -9.34 14.38
N GLY A 20 -5.96 -8.27 15.17
CA GLY A 20 -4.75 -7.46 15.32
C GLY A 20 -3.51 -8.15 15.89
N SER A 21 -3.56 -9.44 16.23
CA SER A 21 -2.44 -10.16 16.85
C SER A 21 -1.36 -10.64 15.86
N GLY A 22 -1.62 -10.63 14.54
CA GLY A 22 -0.76 -11.30 13.56
C GLY A 22 0.27 -10.44 12.82
N GLY A 23 0.11 -9.11 12.82
CA GLY A 23 0.77 -8.19 11.87
C GLY A 23 0.33 -8.42 10.42
N VAL A 24 0.45 -7.41 9.56
CA VAL A 24 0.04 -7.46 8.14
C VAL A 24 1.25 -7.31 7.22
N ASN A 25 1.22 -8.01 6.09
CA ASN A 25 2.11 -7.71 4.97
C ASN A 25 1.29 -7.13 3.82
N PHE A 26 1.85 -6.17 3.12
CA PHE A 26 1.24 -5.60 1.93
C PHE A 26 1.82 -6.27 0.69
N LEU A 27 0.97 -6.51 -0.30
CA LEU A 27 1.32 -6.99 -1.61
C LEU A 27 0.53 -6.19 -2.63
N VAL A 28 1.20 -5.67 -3.66
CA VAL A 28 0.56 -5.06 -4.82
C VAL A 28 1.15 -5.63 -6.10
N LYS A 29 0.28 -5.78 -7.09
CA LYS A 29 0.63 -6.00 -8.49
C LYS A 29 0.24 -4.78 -9.30
N LEU A 30 1.21 -4.11 -9.90
CA LEU A 30 0.97 -2.95 -10.77
C LEU A 30 0.51 -3.37 -12.18
N PRO A 31 -0.34 -2.56 -12.83
CA PRO A 31 -0.77 -2.81 -14.20
C PRO A 31 0.41 -2.69 -15.18
N GLU A 32 1.30 -1.73 -14.94
CA GLU A 32 2.48 -1.45 -15.74
C GLU A 32 3.77 -1.75 -14.97
N LYS A 33 4.84 -2.00 -15.72
CA LYS A 33 6.18 -2.17 -15.15
C LYS A 33 6.74 -0.83 -14.69
N VAL A 34 7.43 -0.85 -13.56
CA VAL A 34 8.15 0.30 -13.03
C VAL A 34 9.62 -0.05 -12.81
N TYR A 35 10.48 0.95 -12.72
CA TYR A 35 11.94 0.82 -12.82
C TYR A 35 12.66 1.43 -11.62
N ASP A 36 14.00 1.43 -11.60
CA ASP A 36 14.84 1.94 -10.51
C ASP A 36 14.42 3.34 -10.04
N GLN A 37 13.67 3.35 -8.93
CA GLN A 37 13.12 4.50 -8.22
C GLN A 37 12.90 4.07 -6.76
N LEU A 38 12.72 5.06 -5.88
CA LEU A 38 12.22 4.84 -4.53
C LEU A 38 10.69 4.81 -4.55
N TYR A 39 10.15 3.78 -3.91
CA TYR A 39 8.73 3.57 -3.72
C TYR A 39 8.42 3.55 -2.24
N LEU A 40 7.20 3.88 -1.87
CA LEU A 40 6.75 3.78 -0.49
C LEU A 40 5.32 3.29 -0.38
N TRP A 41 5.07 2.65 0.75
CA TRP A 41 3.74 2.45 1.30
C TRP A 41 3.47 3.59 2.28
N SER A 42 2.43 4.40 2.05
CA SER A 42 1.96 5.42 2.98
C SER A 42 0.66 4.98 3.61
N ILE A 43 0.58 4.98 4.94
CA ILE A 43 -0.55 4.44 5.69
C ILE A 43 -1.23 5.57 6.45
N TYR A 44 -2.53 5.70 6.27
CA TYR A 44 -3.37 6.63 7.01
C TYR A 44 -4.52 5.89 7.70
N LYS A 45 -4.92 6.31 8.89
CA LYS A 45 -6.22 5.91 9.45
C LYS A 45 -7.35 6.55 8.67
N THR A 46 -8.48 5.86 8.60
CA THR A 46 -9.73 6.37 8.03
C THR A 46 -10.80 6.53 9.10
N ASP A 47 -11.66 7.54 8.94
CA ASP A 47 -12.90 7.65 9.72
C ASP A 47 -14.06 6.88 9.07
N ASP A 48 -15.22 6.88 9.74
CA ASP A 48 -16.44 6.20 9.26
C ASP A 48 -16.98 6.78 7.94
N SER A 49 -16.53 7.97 7.54
CA SER A 49 -16.86 8.58 6.25
C SER A 49 -15.90 8.16 5.12
N GLY A 50 -14.89 7.36 5.45
CA GLY A 50 -13.86 6.90 4.52
C GLY A 50 -12.81 7.97 4.21
N LYS A 51 -12.69 9.02 5.02
CA LYS A 51 -11.68 10.06 4.85
C LYS A 51 -10.41 9.72 5.63
N ASP A 52 -9.25 10.01 5.04
CA ASP A 52 -7.98 9.88 5.76
C ASP A 52 -7.89 10.95 6.87
N THR A 53 -7.48 10.54 8.07
CA THR A 53 -7.48 11.40 9.26
C THR A 53 -6.09 11.56 9.89
N GLU A 54 -5.38 10.47 10.11
CA GLU A 54 -4.10 10.44 10.83
C GLU A 54 -3.07 9.61 10.05
N PHE A 55 -1.86 10.13 9.90
CA PHE A 55 -0.75 9.35 9.36
C PHE A 55 -0.31 8.28 10.37
N ALA A 56 -0.32 7.02 9.94
CA ALA A 56 0.00 5.87 10.76
C ALA A 56 1.43 5.35 10.54
N GLY A 57 2.04 5.63 9.38
CA GLY A 57 3.41 5.24 9.09
C GLY A 57 3.73 5.16 7.60
N GLU A 58 5.01 5.00 7.30
CA GLU A 58 5.50 4.73 5.95
C GLU A 58 6.49 3.57 5.93
N TYR A 59 6.54 2.88 4.79
CA TYR A 59 7.52 1.84 4.51
C TYR A 59 8.11 2.07 3.13
N VAL A 60 9.37 2.52 3.12
CA VAL A 60 10.10 2.80 1.88
C VAL A 60 10.76 1.52 1.38
N MET A 61 10.71 1.32 0.07
CA MET A 61 11.42 0.26 -0.61
C MET A 61 12.12 0.81 -1.84
N ARG A 62 13.36 0.36 -2.03
CA ARG A 62 14.10 0.61 -3.26
C ARG A 62 14.09 -0.65 -4.09
N ILE A 63 13.89 -0.48 -5.39
CA ILE A 63 14.23 -1.53 -6.33
C ILE A 63 15.75 -1.47 -6.51
N GLU A 64 16.49 -2.46 -5.99
CA GLU A 64 17.95 -2.50 -6.14
C GLU A 64 18.34 -2.60 -7.62
N GLU A 65 19.42 -1.91 -8.00
CA GLU A 65 19.98 -1.95 -9.35
C GLU A 65 20.48 -3.37 -9.67
N GLY A 66 19.64 -4.15 -10.34
CA GLY A 66 19.97 -5.43 -10.94
C GLY A 66 19.73 -5.40 -12.44
N TYR A 67 20.59 -6.08 -13.22
CA TYR A 67 20.47 -6.15 -14.68
C TYR A 67 19.04 -6.52 -15.13
N GLU A 68 18.39 -7.45 -14.44
CA GLU A 68 17.01 -7.85 -14.75
C GLU A 68 15.99 -6.74 -14.52
N ILE A 69 16.15 -5.91 -13.50
CA ILE A 69 15.21 -4.82 -13.21
C ILE A 69 15.37 -3.69 -14.23
N VAL A 70 16.61 -3.34 -14.58
CA VAL A 70 16.90 -2.27 -15.55
C VAL A 70 16.26 -2.58 -16.91
N HIS A 71 16.21 -3.85 -17.29
CA HIS A 71 15.66 -4.28 -18.59
C HIS A 71 14.20 -4.77 -18.52
N ASN A 72 13.80 -5.45 -17.45
CA ASN A 72 12.49 -6.09 -17.36
C ASN A 72 11.49 -5.36 -16.46
N GLY A 73 11.94 -4.42 -15.62
CA GLY A 73 11.11 -3.71 -14.65
C GLY A 73 10.50 -4.62 -13.58
N ALA A 74 9.84 -4.02 -12.59
CA ALA A 74 9.10 -4.72 -11.55
C ALA A 74 7.60 -4.41 -11.63
N ARG A 75 6.78 -5.38 -11.24
CA ARG A 75 5.32 -5.23 -11.11
C ARG A 75 4.79 -5.66 -9.77
N PHE A 76 5.52 -6.51 -9.05
CA PHE A 76 5.10 -7.05 -7.77
C PHE A 76 5.95 -6.44 -6.67
N PHE A 77 5.28 -5.91 -5.66
CA PHE A 77 5.93 -5.30 -4.50
C PHE A 77 5.28 -5.87 -3.26
N CYS A 78 6.10 -6.35 -2.33
CA CYS A 78 5.63 -6.81 -1.04
C CYS A 78 6.50 -6.27 0.09
N THR A 79 5.91 -6.12 1.26
CA THR A 79 6.66 -5.93 2.50
C THR A 79 7.20 -7.29 2.94
N THR A 80 8.46 -7.32 3.37
CA THR A 80 9.08 -8.53 3.93
C THR A 80 8.83 -8.63 5.43
N GLU A 81 8.84 -7.49 6.12
CA GLU A 81 8.56 -7.38 7.55
C GLU A 81 7.08 -7.14 7.82
N LYS A 82 6.58 -7.81 8.85
CA LYS A 82 5.21 -7.64 9.32
C LYS A 82 5.01 -6.25 9.91
N ILE A 83 3.95 -5.60 9.48
CA ILE A 83 3.51 -4.29 9.94
C ILE A 83 2.48 -4.47 11.04
N TYR A 84 2.72 -3.89 12.21
CA TYR A 84 1.81 -3.96 13.35
C TYR A 84 1.07 -2.63 13.47
N LEU A 85 -0.23 -2.68 13.15
CA LEU A 85 -1.14 -1.55 13.29
C LEU A 85 -2.02 -1.77 14.52
N GLN A 86 -2.42 -0.68 15.16
CA GLN A 86 -3.44 -0.72 16.21
C GLN A 86 -4.82 -1.07 15.61
N PRO A 87 -5.80 -1.49 16.41
CA PRO A 87 -7.18 -1.64 15.93
C PRO A 87 -7.70 -0.35 15.30
N GLY A 88 -8.38 -0.48 14.16
CA GLY A 88 -8.90 0.64 13.38
C GLY A 88 -8.97 0.36 11.87
N SER A 89 -9.54 1.32 11.15
CA SER A 89 -9.62 1.31 9.68
C SER A 89 -8.49 2.14 9.09
N TYR A 90 -7.88 1.64 8.02
CA TYR A 90 -6.71 2.25 7.40
C TYR A 90 -6.81 2.22 5.87
N ARG A 91 -6.25 3.25 5.25
CA ARG A 91 -5.98 3.33 3.83
C ARG A 91 -4.48 3.30 3.58
N ILE A 92 -4.08 2.49 2.61
CA ILE A 92 -2.70 2.29 2.22
C ILE A 92 -2.54 2.77 0.78
N TYR A 93 -1.54 3.60 0.55
CA TYR A 93 -1.12 4.03 -0.78
C TYR A 93 0.22 3.43 -1.11
N PHE A 94 0.34 2.80 -2.28
CA PHE A 94 1.65 2.51 -2.87
C PHE A 94 1.96 3.59 -3.88
N MET A 95 3.12 4.24 -3.78
CA MET A 95 3.44 5.43 -4.56
C MET A 95 4.95 5.62 -4.76
N TYR A 96 5.32 6.51 -5.68
CA TYR A 96 6.69 7.01 -5.74
C TYR A 96 7.00 7.84 -4.51
N GLU A 97 8.24 7.74 -4.02
CA GLU A 97 8.66 8.50 -2.85
C GLU A 97 8.61 10.02 -3.08
N ASN A 98 8.93 10.44 -4.31
CA ASN A 98 8.87 11.84 -4.72
C ASN A 98 7.44 12.43 -4.79
N ASP A 99 6.41 11.59 -4.80
CA ASP A 99 5.02 12.04 -4.78
C ASP A 99 4.45 12.18 -3.36
N LYS A 100 5.26 11.89 -2.32
CA LYS A 100 4.80 11.96 -0.93
C LYS A 100 4.42 13.37 -0.54
N GLU A 101 3.38 13.46 0.28
CA GLU A 101 2.96 14.72 0.86
C GLU A 101 4.02 15.26 1.82
N THR A 102 4.30 16.56 1.76
CA THR A 102 5.20 17.19 2.73
C THR A 102 4.60 17.08 4.14
N ASN A 103 5.29 16.39 5.04
CA ASN A 103 4.89 16.16 6.44
C ASN A 103 3.64 15.28 6.68
N PHE A 104 3.13 14.56 5.66
CA PHE A 104 2.05 13.58 5.81
C PHE A 104 0.77 14.08 6.54
N LYS A 105 0.36 15.32 6.27
CA LYS A 105 -0.60 16.05 7.10
C LYS A 105 -2.06 15.91 6.66
N TYR A 106 -2.32 15.72 5.38
CA TYR A 106 -3.67 15.84 4.80
C TYR A 106 -4.27 14.48 4.39
N GLY A 107 -3.44 13.52 4.00
CA GLY A 107 -3.91 12.26 3.43
C GLY A 107 -4.79 12.49 2.20
N ASN A 108 -5.69 11.55 1.92
CA ASN A 108 -6.59 11.54 0.77
C ASN A 108 -5.81 11.75 -0.54
N LEU A 109 -4.69 11.03 -0.66
CA LEU A 109 -3.69 11.26 -1.69
C LEU A 109 -4.30 11.01 -3.08
N THR A 110 -4.00 11.90 -4.02
CA THR A 110 -4.46 11.79 -5.42
C THR A 110 -3.38 11.27 -6.34
N LYS A 111 -2.13 11.23 -5.88
CA LYS A 111 -0.98 10.68 -6.59
C LYS A 111 -0.57 9.38 -5.93
N TYR A 112 -0.87 8.26 -6.58
CA TYR A 112 -0.49 6.93 -6.13
C TYR A 112 -0.47 5.97 -7.31
N LEU A 113 0.30 4.88 -7.16
CA LEU A 113 0.34 3.77 -8.11
C LEU A 113 -0.73 2.73 -7.80
N ALA A 114 -1.03 2.53 -6.51
CA ALA A 114 -2.12 1.68 -6.06
C ALA A 114 -2.65 2.15 -4.70
N LYS A 115 -3.87 1.72 -4.38
CA LYS A 115 -4.57 2.04 -3.14
C LYS A 115 -5.30 0.81 -2.62
N GLY A 116 -5.26 0.59 -1.32
CA GLY A 116 -6.01 -0.47 -0.64
C GLY A 116 -6.52 -0.03 0.73
N GLU A 117 -7.41 -0.81 1.31
CA GLU A 117 -7.98 -0.56 2.64
C GLU A 117 -7.85 -1.80 3.52
N VAL A 118 -7.57 -1.60 4.81
CA VAL A 118 -7.44 -2.68 5.81
C VAL A 118 -8.14 -2.26 7.09
N ILE A 119 -8.80 -3.20 7.74
CA ILE A 119 -9.46 -3.03 9.03
C ILE A 119 -8.81 -3.99 10.02
N ILE A 120 -8.33 -3.46 11.13
CA ILE A 120 -7.71 -4.22 12.21
C ILE A 120 -8.71 -4.29 13.37
N ASN A 121 -9.09 -5.51 13.78
CA ASN A 121 -10.00 -5.77 14.90
C ASN A 121 -9.25 -6.13 16.17
#